data_AF-A0A7K2WU26-F1
#
_entry.id   AF-A0A7K2WU26-F1
#
_cell.length_a   1.000
_cell.length_b   1.000
_cell.length_c   1.000
_cell.angle_alpha   90.00
_cell.angle_beta   90.00
_cell.angle_gamma   90.00
#
_symmetry.space_group_name_H-M   'P 1'
#
loop_
_entity.id
_entity.type
_entity.pdbx_description
1 polymer ?
#
loop_
_entity_poly.entity_id
_entity_poly.type
_entity_poly.pdbx_seq_one_letter_code
_entity_poly.pdbx_strand_id
1 'polypeptide(L)'
;MGIESDQLVYDYLSRVGDAARQQQLASGDRMRLVSTLRNEIDRQRGKFGGDSPAAVRRILGRMGEPNAVVRAASSGADGSGDTGGGYAPPPP
;
A
#
# COMPACT_ATOMS: atom_id res chain seq x y z
N MET A 1 17.10 -1.19 -17.56
CA MET A 1 16.68 0.16 -17.12
C MET A 1 15.44 0.02 -16.25
N GLY A 2 15.59 -0.10 -14.92
CA GLY A 2 14.48 -0.24 -13.97
C GLY A 2 14.02 1.08 -13.34
N ILE A 3 14.68 2.20 -13.66
CA ILE A 3 14.45 3.50 -13.04
C ILE A 3 13.07 4.08 -13.41
N GLU A 4 12.58 3.85 -14.63
CA GLU A 4 11.26 4.31 -15.06
C GLU A 4 10.14 3.57 -14.32
N SER A 5 10.28 2.25 -14.18
CA SER A 5 9.40 1.40 -13.39
C SER A 5 9.34 1.87 -11.93
N ASP A 6 10.49 2.19 -11.36
CA ASP A 6 10.60 2.68 -10.00
C ASP A 6 9.96 4.07 -9.84
N GLN A 7 10.18 4.99 -10.78
CA GLN A 7 9.51 6.30 -10.80
C GLN A 7 7.98 6.19 -10.81
N LEU A 8 7.41 5.23 -11.56
CA LEU A 8 5.95 5.01 -11.57
C LEU A 8 5.44 4.57 -10.19
N VAL A 9 6.19 3.73 -9.49
CA VAL A 9 5.85 3.30 -8.12
C VAL A 9 5.93 4.49 -7.16
N TYR A 10 7.01 5.28 -7.24
CA TYR A 10 7.21 6.44 -6.39
C TYR A 10 6.14 7.52 -6.62
N ASP A 11 5.77 7.81 -7.87
CA ASP A 11 4.68 8.73 -8.21
C ASP A 11 3.35 8.26 -7.61
N TYR A 12 3.02 6.97 -7.77
CA TYR A 12 1.80 6.40 -7.22
C TYR A 12 1.77 6.49 -5.68
N LEU A 13 2.84 6.08 -5.00
CA LEU A 13 2.94 6.14 -3.54
C LEU A 13 2.89 7.59 -3.02
N SER A 14 3.49 8.55 -3.74
CA SER A 14 3.42 9.97 -3.40
C SER A 14 1.97 10.47 -3.44
N ARG A 15 1.22 10.12 -4.48
CA ARG A 15 -0.21 10.45 -4.61
C ARG A 15 -1.07 9.80 -3.53
N VAL A 16 -0.81 8.54 -3.19
CA VAL A 16 -1.47 7.85 -2.07
C VAL A 16 -1.18 8.57 -0.75
N GLY A 17 0.09 8.94 -0.52
CA GLY A 17 0.51 9.65 0.70
C GLY A 17 -0.15 11.01 0.83
N ASP A 18 -0.30 11.75 -0.27
CA ASP A 18 -1.00 13.03 -0.30
C ASP A 18 -2.51 12.86 -0.07
N ALA A 19 -3.16 11.92 -0.77
CA ALA A 19 -4.57 11.61 -0.57
C ALA A 19 -4.88 11.14 0.87
N ALA A 20 -3.98 10.38 1.49
CA ALA A 20 -4.11 9.98 2.89
C ALA A 20 -4.03 11.18 3.85
N ARG A 21 -3.21 12.19 3.53
CA ARG A 21 -3.16 13.45 4.30
C ARG A 21 -4.42 14.28 4.09
N GLN A 22 -4.95 14.33 2.86
CA GLN A 22 -6.20 15.03 2.54
C GLN A 22 -7.41 14.44 3.28
N GLN A 23 -7.46 13.11 3.44
CA GLN A 23 -8.48 12.43 4.25
C GLN A 23 -8.22 12.50 5.77
N GLN A 24 -7.20 13.25 6.22
CA GLN A 24 -6.83 13.38 7.63
C GLN A 24 -6.56 12.04 8.33
N LEU A 25 -6.08 11.01 7.61
CA LEU A 25 -5.71 9.75 8.26
C LEU A 25 -4.62 9.99 9.31
N ALA A 26 -4.73 9.29 10.44
CA ALA A 26 -3.70 9.30 11.46
C ALA A 26 -2.35 8.89 10.85
N SER A 27 -1.26 9.47 11.35
CA SER A 27 0.06 9.21 10.79
C SER A 27 0.45 7.72 10.84
N GLY A 28 -0.01 6.99 11.86
CA GLY A 28 0.17 5.53 11.97
C GLY A 28 -0.54 4.77 10.85
N ASP A 29 -1.82 5.07 10.59
CA ASP A 29 -2.59 4.44 9.51
C ASP A 29 -2.03 4.77 8.14
N ARG A 30 -1.63 6.02 7.92
CA ARG A 30 -0.95 6.44 6.69
C ARG A 30 0.35 5.67 6.46
N MET A 31 1.19 5.52 7.49
CA MET A 31 2.43 4.74 7.38
C MET A 31 2.14 3.26 7.08
N ARG A 32 1.12 2.69 7.74
CA ARG A 32 0.70 1.30 7.52
C ARG A 32 0.16 1.08 6.11
N LEU A 33 -0.63 2.03 5.59
CA LEU A 33 -1.17 2.01 4.24
C LEU A 33 -0.05 2.05 3.19
N VAL A 34 0.86 3.01 3.30
CA VAL A 34 1.99 3.16 2.37
C VAL A 34 2.89 1.92 2.41
N SER A 35 3.18 1.38 3.59
CA SER A 35 3.99 0.17 3.74
C SER A 35 3.30 -1.05 3.11
N THR A 36 2.00 -1.22 3.33
CA THR A 36 1.22 -2.32 2.74
C THR A 36 1.23 -2.24 1.22
N LEU A 37 0.95 -1.06 0.65
CA LEU A 37 0.94 -0.86 -0.80
C LEU A 37 2.32 -1.06 -1.42
N ARG A 38 3.38 -0.59 -0.76
CA ARG A 38 4.75 -0.79 -1.23
C ARG A 38 5.10 -2.28 -1.29
N ASN A 39 4.76 -3.06 -0.26
CA ASN A 39 4.97 -4.51 -0.24
C ASN A 39 4.15 -5.23 -1.31
N GLU A 40 2.90 -4.81 -1.55
CA GLU A 40 2.05 -5.43 -2.56
C GLU A 40 2.56 -5.18 -3.98
N ILE A 41 2.99 -3.95 -4.27
CA ILE A 41 3.62 -3.59 -5.55
C ILE A 41 4.89 -4.40 -5.75
N ASP A 42 5.77 -4.47 -4.74
CA ASP A 42 7.02 -5.24 -4.80
C ASP A 42 6.77 -6.74 -5.06
N ARG A 43 5.82 -7.32 -4.34
CA ARG A 43 5.40 -8.72 -4.52
C ARG A 43 4.86 -8.99 -5.92
N GLN A 44 4.07 -8.07 -6.47
CA GLN A 44 3.56 -8.19 -7.84
C GLN A 44 4.70 -8.03 -8.87
N ARG A 45 5.62 -7.09 -8.66
CA ARG A 45 6.82 -6.94 -9.49
C ARG A 45 7.63 -8.23 -9.53
N GLY A 46 7.90 -8.87 -8.39
CA GLY A 46 8.60 -10.15 -8.33
C GLY A 46 7.90 -11.28 -9.10
N LYS A 47 6.56 -11.28 -9.16
CA LYS A 47 5.77 -12.29 -9.87
C LYS A 47 5.66 -12.07 -11.38
N PHE A 48 5.69 -10.83 -11.85
CA PHE A 48 5.40 -10.48 -13.25
C PHE A 48 6.63 -10.03 -14.05
N GLY A 49 7.86 -10.25 -13.56
CA GLY A 49 9.09 -9.86 -14.25
C GLY A 49 9.39 -8.35 -14.14
N GLY A 50 9.28 -7.84 -12.90
CA GLY A 50 9.01 -6.46 -12.53
C GLY A 50 10.11 -5.41 -12.68
N ASP A 51 10.80 -5.38 -13.82
CA ASP A 51 11.64 -4.24 -14.19
C ASP A 51 11.10 -3.47 -15.41
N SER A 52 10.01 -3.95 -16.01
CA SER A 52 9.37 -3.28 -17.14
C SER A 52 8.29 -2.28 -16.69
N PRO A 53 8.31 -1.03 -17.20
CA PRO A 53 7.34 0.00 -16.82
C PRO A 53 5.90 -0.37 -17.24
N ALA A 54 5.74 -1.12 -18.34
CA ALA A 54 4.45 -1.63 -18.78
C ALA A 54 3.82 -2.62 -17.77
N ALA A 55 4.63 -3.46 -17.13
CA ALA A 55 4.16 -4.40 -16.11
C ALA A 55 3.72 -3.65 -14.85
N VAL A 56 4.52 -2.68 -14.38
CA VAL A 56 4.16 -1.82 -13.24
C VAL A 56 2.88 -1.06 -13.52
N ARG A 57 2.74 -0.45 -14.70
CA ARG A 57 1.54 0.31 -15.07
C ARG A 57 0.28 -0.58 -15.11
N ARG A 58 0.40 -1.84 -15.50
CA ARG A 58 -0.69 -2.83 -15.42
C ARG A 58 -1.04 -3.22 -13.99
N ILE A 59 -0.03 -3.38 -13.13
CA ILE A 59 -0.19 -3.65 -11.69
C ILE A 59 -0.90 -2.47 -10.99
N LEU A 60 -0.43 -1.24 -11.22
CA LEU A 60 -1.05 -0.02 -10.69
C LEU A 60 -2.48 0.16 -11.20
N GLY A 61 -2.71 -0.07 -12.50
CA GLY A 61 -4.06 -0.01 -13.08
C GLY A 61 -5.04 -1.03 -12.47
N ARG A 62 -4.53 -2.17 -11.95
CA ARG A 62 -5.34 -3.15 -11.24
C ARG A 62 -5.65 -2.74 -9.79
N MET A 63 -4.73 -2.00 -9.15
CA MET A 63 -4.96 -1.41 -7.83
C MET A 63 -5.96 -0.24 -7.88
N GLY A 64 -6.02 0.47 -9.00
CA GLY A 64 -6.97 1.56 -9.23
C GLY A 64 -6.38 2.93 -8.91
N GLU A 65 -7.25 3.92 -8.66
CA GLU A 65 -6.79 5.27 -8.35
C GLU A 65 -6.26 5.39 -6.91
N PRO A 66 -5.19 6.16 -6.69
CA PRO A 66 -4.58 6.31 -5.37
C PRO A 66 -5.58 6.81 -4.31
N ASN A 67 -6.48 7.73 -4.68
CA ASN A 67 -7.51 8.22 -3.78
C ASN A 67 -8.57 7.15 -3.45
N ALA A 68 -8.94 6.31 -4.43
CA ALA A 68 -9.88 5.21 -4.21
C ALA A 68 -9.31 4.16 -3.27
N VAL A 69 -8.01 3.85 -3.40
CA VAL A 69 -7.29 2.95 -2.50
C VAL A 69 -7.24 3.51 -1.09
N VAL A 70 -6.93 4.80 -0.93
CA VAL A 70 -6.93 5.46 0.39
C VAL A 70 -8.32 5.46 1.01
N ARG A 71 -9.36 5.79 0.24
CA ARG A 71 -10.75 5.77 0.73
C ARG A 71 -11.17 4.36 1.16
N ALA A 72 -10.82 3.33 0.37
CA ALA A 72 -11.10 1.94 0.71
C ALA A 72 -10.38 1.51 2.00
N ALA A 73 -9.13 1.96 2.17
CA ALA A 73 -8.36 1.71 3.39
C ALA A 73 -8.91 2.46 4.61
N SER A 74 -9.36 3.71 4.44
CA SER A 74 -9.98 4.50 5.50
C SER A 74 -11.28 3.84 5.97
N SER A 75 -12.16 3.45 5.04
CA SER A 75 -13.42 2.76 5.39
C SER A 75 -13.23 1.38 6.01
N GLY A 76 -12.07 0.73 5.80
CA GLY A 76 -11.71 -0.52 6.47
C GLY A 76 -11.05 -0.33 7.84
N ALA A 77 -10.47 0.85 8.11
CA ALA A 77 -9.81 1.16 9.37
C ALA A 77 -10.80 1.43 10.51
N ASP A 78 -12.03 1.84 10.20
CA ASP A 78 -13.13 2.04 11.17
C ASP A 78 -13.61 0.73 11.85
N GLY A 79 -13.08 -0.45 11.46
CA GLY A 79 -13.49 -1.76 11.96
C GLY A 79 -12.39 -2.64 12.55
N SER A 80 -11.19 -2.11 12.83
CA SER A 80 -10.08 -2.91 13.39
C SER A 80 -9.43 -2.22 14.59
N GLY A 81 -10.23 -2.03 15.62
CA GLY A 81 -9.80 -1.71 16.98
C GLY A 81 -10.25 -2.79 17.96
N ASP A 82 -9.88 -4.05 17.76
CA ASP A 82 -9.82 -5.09 18.80
C ASP A 82 -9.02 -6.31 18.31
N THR A 83 -8.43 -7.08 19.24
CA THR A 83 -7.27 -7.99 19.13
C THR A 83 -5.94 -7.22 19.08
N GLY A 84 -5.50 -6.59 20.17
CA GLY A 84 -5.42 -7.18 21.51
C GLY A 84 -4.16 -8.04 21.58
N GLY A 85 -3.14 -7.53 22.27
CA GLY A 85 -1.90 -8.25 22.52
C GLY A 85 -2.16 -9.59 23.21
N GLY A 86 -1.48 -10.62 22.72
CA GLY A 86 -1.63 -11.98 23.25
C GLY A 86 -0.50 -12.89 22.78
N TYR A 87 0.75 -12.46 22.92
CA TYR A 87 1.85 -13.42 23.01
C TYR A 87 1.86 -13.96 24.45
N ALA A 88 1.03 -14.98 24.70
CA ALA A 88 1.16 -15.82 25.89
C ALA A 88 1.95 -17.09 25.49
N PRO A 89 3.06 -17.44 26.18
CA PRO A 89 3.79 -18.67 25.88
C PRO A 89 2.96 -19.89 26.31
N PRO A 90 3.02 -21.03 25.60
CA PRO A 90 2.31 -22.24 26.01
C PRO A 90 3.15 -23.08 27.02
N PRO A 91 2.60 -23.46 28.19
CA PRO A 91 2.96 -24.68 28.94
C PRO A 91 1.96 -25.83 28.60
N PRO A 92 2.17 -27.12 28.95
CA PRO A 92 3.06 -27.71 29.98
C PRO A 92 4.32 -28.43 29.48
#